data_AF-A0AAW5VYF0-F1
#
_entry.id   AF-A0AAW5VYF0-F1
#
_cell.length_a   1.000
_cell.length_b   1.000
_cell.length_c   1.000
_cell.angle_alpha   90.00
_cell.angle_beta   90.00
_cell.angle_gamma   90.00
#
_symmetry.space_group_name_H-M   'P 1'
#
loop_
_entity.id
_entity.type
_entity.pdbx_description
1 polymer ?
#
loop_
_entity_poly.entity_id
_entity_poly.type
_entity_poly.pdbx_seq_one_letter_code
_entity_poly.pdbx_strand_id
1 'polypeptide(L)'
;MATTHRQTGQAVLGTAIGMMLFLLAGCQSTTAGGGADLSPPALASNYEREGADGTRSFLASQTQRSVQVPQVDFYVGMRQAIPGLVQVQGPQGPLWLYPQVVVQRSDLTRVASLRTEQGQHLVRFQLNSLGARKLAEISSGNVGALLVLVMEDQVAQVARIGEPLKQGVIYLSMPDDAAAQRLLRQVQG
;
A
#
# COMPACT_ATOMS: atom_id res chain seq x y z
N MET A 1 -33.78 40.27 2.66
CA MET A 1 -35.07 39.71 3.12
C MET A 1 -35.40 38.60 2.14
N ALA A 2 -35.60 37.32 2.46
CA ALA A 2 -35.63 36.59 3.71
C ALA A 2 -35.10 35.18 3.44
N THR A 3 -34.35 34.67 4.41
CA THR A 3 -33.95 33.27 4.62
C THR A 3 -35.17 32.37 4.70
N THR A 4 -35.10 31.14 4.17
CA THR A 4 -36.00 30.06 4.57
C THR A 4 -35.19 28.83 4.95
N HIS A 5 -35.28 28.53 6.23
CA HIS A 5 -34.71 27.42 6.96
C HIS A 5 -35.88 26.76 7.69
N ARG A 6 -36.16 25.47 7.47
CA ARG A 6 -36.84 24.54 8.41
C ARG A 6 -36.55 23.11 7.90
N GLN A 7 -35.84 22.23 8.60
CA GLN A 7 -35.99 21.72 9.98
C GLN A 7 -37.31 20.99 10.19
N THR A 8 -37.30 19.65 10.19
CA THR A 8 -37.76 18.74 11.26
C THR A 8 -38.00 17.32 10.73
N GLY A 9 -37.52 16.33 11.46
CA GLY A 9 -37.69 14.91 11.14
C GLY A 9 -36.82 13.99 12.01
N GLN A 10 -36.88 14.19 13.34
CA GLN A 10 -36.59 13.17 14.36
C GLN A 10 -37.63 12.04 14.24
N ALA A 11 -37.53 10.81 14.73
CA ALA A 11 -36.57 9.97 15.45
C ALA A 11 -37.20 8.56 15.43
N VAL A 12 -36.44 7.47 15.40
CA VAL A 12 -36.85 6.25 16.15
C VAL A 12 -35.62 5.52 16.69
N LEU A 13 -35.70 5.26 17.99
CA LEU A 13 -34.83 4.47 18.84
C LEU A 13 -34.58 3.05 18.32
N GLY A 14 -33.39 2.54 18.60
CA GLY A 14 -33.05 1.12 18.50
C GLY A 14 -31.80 0.80 19.33
N THR A 15 -31.92 0.92 20.64
CA THR A 15 -30.96 0.36 21.61
C THR A 15 -30.96 -1.16 21.52
N ALA A 16 -29.81 -1.75 21.22
CA ALA A 16 -29.51 -3.14 21.59
C ALA A 16 -28.08 -3.21 22.13
N ILE A 17 -28.03 -3.32 23.45
CA ILE A 17 -26.86 -3.63 24.26
C ILE A 17 -26.41 -5.04 23.90
N GLY A 18 -25.14 -5.19 23.51
CA GLY A 18 -24.51 -6.47 23.22
C GLY A 18 -23.08 -6.47 23.75
N MET A 19 -22.96 -6.48 25.08
CA MET A 19 -21.72 -6.68 25.81
C MET A 19 -21.29 -8.14 25.63
N MET A 20 -20.15 -8.39 24.99
CA MET A 20 -19.45 -9.66 25.18
C MET A 20 -17.94 -9.45 25.15
N LEU A 21 -17.39 -9.32 26.36
CA LEU A 21 -15.98 -9.57 26.64
C LEU A 21 -15.72 -11.07 26.48
N PHE A 22 -14.83 -11.42 25.56
CA PHE A 22 -14.01 -12.62 25.68
C PHE A 22 -12.55 -12.18 25.74
N LEU A 23 -12.04 -12.12 26.96
CA LEU A 23 -10.64 -12.45 27.24
C LEU A 23 -10.49 -13.96 27.00
N LEU A 24 -9.45 -14.42 26.31
CA LEU A 24 -8.64 -15.56 26.75
C LEU A 24 -7.42 -15.74 25.84
N ALA A 25 -6.30 -16.05 26.50
CA ALA A 25 -4.95 -16.17 26.00
C ALA A 25 -4.75 -17.32 25.00
N GLY A 26 -3.75 -17.16 24.12
CA GLY A 26 -3.23 -18.21 23.26
C GLY A 26 -1.75 -17.99 22.95
N CYS A 27 -0.88 -18.25 23.92
CA CYS A 27 0.55 -18.53 23.68
C CYS A 27 0.77 -20.02 23.95
N GLN A 28 0.95 -20.81 22.91
CA GLN A 28 1.46 -22.17 23.02
C GLN A 28 2.49 -22.42 21.90
N SER A 29 3.72 -21.99 22.14
CA SER A 29 4.89 -22.49 21.42
C SER A 29 5.34 -23.76 22.14
N THR A 30 5.11 -24.88 21.45
CA THR A 30 5.49 -26.23 21.85
C THR A 30 6.99 -26.33 22.17
N THR A 31 7.31 -27.00 23.28
CA THR A 31 8.66 -27.42 23.64
C THR A 31 8.69 -28.94 23.64
N ALA A 32 9.42 -29.53 22.70
CA ALA A 32 9.90 -30.91 22.69
C ALA A 32 11.27 -30.83 21.98
N GLY A 33 12.40 -31.25 22.53
CA GLY A 33 12.66 -32.38 23.42
C GLY A 33 13.72 -33.22 22.70
N GLY A 34 14.95 -33.26 23.22
CA GLY A 34 16.03 -34.02 22.61
C GLY A 34 17.39 -33.72 23.23
N GLY A 35 17.64 -34.30 24.41
CA GLY A 35 18.97 -34.39 25.01
C GLY A 35 19.68 -35.68 24.63
N ALA A 36 21.01 -35.58 24.50
CA ALA A 36 22.03 -36.60 24.77
C ALA A 36 23.37 -35.89 24.53
N ASP A 37 23.94 -35.26 25.56
CA ASP A 37 24.91 -35.87 26.49
C ASP A 37 26.18 -36.36 25.78
N LEU A 38 27.27 -35.61 25.96
CA LEU A 38 28.60 -36.13 26.31
C LEU A 38 29.39 -34.99 27.00
N SER A 39 29.44 -35.03 28.33
CA SER A 39 30.34 -34.20 29.14
C SER A 39 31.67 -34.94 29.41
N PRO A 40 32.81 -34.23 29.41
CA PRO A 40 33.91 -34.51 30.34
C PRO A 40 34.02 -33.45 31.46
N PRO A 41 34.74 -33.72 32.56
CA PRO A 41 34.58 -33.04 33.83
C PRO A 41 35.37 -31.74 33.99
N ALA A 42 34.93 -31.00 35.01
CA ALA A 42 35.29 -29.68 35.48
C ALA A 42 36.77 -29.30 35.58
N LEU A 43 37.04 -28.03 35.27
CA LEU A 43 37.78 -27.11 36.13
C LEU A 43 36.92 -25.86 36.31
N ALA A 44 36.29 -25.76 37.48
CA ALA A 44 35.63 -24.56 37.93
C ALA A 44 36.69 -23.53 38.37
N SER A 45 36.53 -22.27 37.97
CA SER A 45 36.80 -21.11 38.82
C SER A 45 36.32 -19.84 38.10
N ASN A 46 35.15 -19.37 38.52
CA ASN A 46 34.79 -17.98 38.74
C ASN A 46 35.44 -16.92 37.82
N TYR A 47 34.74 -16.57 36.76
CA TYR A 47 34.60 -15.16 36.41
C TYR A 47 33.12 -14.86 36.39
N GLU A 48 32.69 -14.22 37.48
CA GLU A 48 31.36 -13.67 37.64
C GLU A 48 30.98 -12.85 36.40
N ARG A 49 29.74 -13.12 36.01
CA ARG A 49 28.86 -12.31 35.18
C ARG A 49 29.00 -10.84 35.53
N GLU A 50 29.22 -10.00 34.52
CA GLU A 50 28.45 -8.78 34.25
C GLU A 50 28.97 -8.18 32.95
N GLY A 51 28.15 -8.19 31.90
CA GLY A 51 28.54 -7.70 30.57
C GLY A 51 27.88 -8.38 29.38
N ALA A 52 26.97 -9.35 29.60
CA ALA A 52 26.34 -10.14 28.54
C ALA A 52 24.88 -9.72 28.20
N ASP A 53 24.45 -8.52 28.60
CA ASP A 53 23.06 -8.06 28.35
C ASP A 53 22.93 -7.27 27.03
N GLY A 54 24.00 -6.57 26.60
CA GLY A 54 23.95 -5.72 25.41
C GLY A 54 23.94 -6.47 24.06
N THR A 55 24.63 -7.60 23.95
CA THR A 55 24.83 -8.27 22.65
C THR A 55 23.66 -9.20 22.27
N ARG A 56 22.95 -9.79 23.24
CA ARG A 56 21.80 -10.66 22.96
C ARG A 56 20.56 -9.87 22.54
N SER A 57 20.37 -8.67 23.08
CA SER A 57 19.27 -7.78 22.72
C SER A 57 19.40 -7.26 21.28
N PHE A 58 20.63 -6.96 20.82
CA PHE A 58 20.90 -6.48 19.45
C PHE A 58 20.77 -7.56 18.36
N LEU A 59 21.00 -8.83 18.71
CA LEU A 59 20.82 -9.96 17.79
C LEU A 59 19.35 -10.40 17.70
N ALA A 60 18.58 -10.32 18.81
CA ALA A 60 17.15 -10.63 18.82
C ALA A 60 16.29 -9.55 18.12
N SER A 61 16.73 -8.29 18.11
CA SER A 61 16.02 -7.19 17.42
C SER A 61 16.33 -7.07 15.93
N GLN A 62 17.26 -7.87 15.39
CA GLN A 62 17.57 -7.91 13.95
C GLN A 62 16.78 -8.97 13.16
N THR A 63 16.09 -9.91 13.82
CA THR A 63 15.43 -11.02 13.13
C THR A 63 14.03 -10.70 12.59
N GLN A 64 13.39 -9.59 12.95
CA GLN A 64 12.04 -9.25 12.49
C GLN A 64 11.88 -7.77 12.15
N ARG A 65 12.64 -7.30 11.16
CA ARG A 65 12.12 -6.25 10.27
C ARG A 65 11.82 -6.93 8.94
N SER A 66 10.66 -7.58 8.87
CA SER A 66 10.06 -7.92 7.57
C SER A 66 9.97 -6.61 6.80
N VAL A 67 10.81 -6.44 5.77
CA VAL A 67 10.74 -5.28 4.89
C VAL A 67 9.43 -5.43 4.14
N GLN A 68 8.38 -4.76 4.64
CA GLN A 68 7.08 -4.75 3.98
C GLN A 68 7.26 -4.02 2.66
N VAL A 69 7.21 -4.76 1.56
CA VAL A 69 7.29 -4.17 0.22
C VAL A 69 6.02 -3.34 -0.01
N PRO A 70 6.13 -2.04 -0.31
CA PRO A 70 4.96 -1.22 -0.55
C PRO A 70 4.10 -1.78 -1.69
N GLN A 71 2.78 -1.84 -1.45
CA GLN A 71 1.82 -2.21 -2.47
C GLN A 71 1.62 -1.04 -3.43
N VAL A 72 1.76 -1.29 -4.73
CA VAL A 72 1.69 -0.28 -5.79
C VAL A 72 0.90 -0.89 -6.93
N ASP A 73 -0.37 -0.55 -7.01
CA ASP A 73 -1.30 -1.13 -7.96
C ASP A 73 -1.95 -0.05 -8.81
N PHE A 74 -2.03 -0.29 -10.12
CA PHE A 74 -2.76 0.53 -11.06
C PHE A 74 -4.02 -0.19 -11.50
N TYR A 75 -5.14 0.51 -11.42
CA TYR A 75 -6.44 0.06 -11.85
C TYR A 75 -6.96 0.94 -12.99
N VAL A 76 -7.86 0.40 -13.81
CA VAL A 76 -8.72 1.22 -14.65
C VAL A 76 -9.98 1.57 -13.86
N GLY A 77 -10.45 2.81 -13.99
CA GLY A 77 -11.69 3.24 -13.39
C GLY A 77 -12.35 4.39 -14.14
N MET A 78 -13.43 4.89 -13.56
CA MET A 78 -14.24 5.97 -14.11
C MET A 78 -14.95 6.76 -13.01
N ARG A 79 -15.52 7.92 -13.38
CA ARG A 79 -16.27 8.78 -12.45
C ARG A 79 -17.75 8.43 -12.33
N GLN A 80 -18.21 7.42 -13.05
CA GLN A 80 -19.62 7.04 -13.10
C GLN A 80 -19.78 5.63 -12.53
N ALA A 81 -20.82 5.44 -11.73
CA ALA A 81 -21.17 4.12 -11.23
C ALA A 81 -21.66 3.22 -12.36
N ILE A 82 -20.99 2.09 -12.54
CA ILE A 82 -21.41 1.01 -13.44
C ILE A 82 -21.48 -0.29 -12.62
N PRO A 83 -22.48 -1.17 -12.86
CA PRO A 83 -22.54 -2.47 -12.20
C PRO A 83 -21.23 -3.26 -12.35
N GLY A 84 -20.80 -3.88 -11.24
CA GLY A 84 -19.57 -4.69 -11.20
C GLY A 84 -18.28 -3.91 -10.92
N LEU A 85 -18.35 -2.58 -10.78
CA LEU A 85 -17.21 -1.75 -10.37
C LEU A 85 -17.25 -1.51 -8.86
N VAL A 86 -16.06 -1.40 -8.26
CA VAL A 86 -15.87 -1.12 -6.84
C VAL A 86 -15.74 0.38 -6.63
N GLN A 87 -16.56 0.94 -5.75
CA GLN A 87 -16.46 2.35 -5.39
C GLN A 87 -15.29 2.58 -4.43
N VAL A 88 -14.46 3.57 -4.71
CA VAL A 88 -13.37 4.03 -3.85
C VAL A 88 -13.41 5.56 -3.71
N GLN A 89 -12.83 6.07 -2.62
CA GLN A 89 -12.70 7.52 -2.44
C GLN A 89 -11.42 8.02 -3.13
N GLY A 90 -11.57 8.90 -4.12
CA GLY A 90 -10.46 9.58 -4.78
C GLY A 90 -10.28 11.02 -4.29
N PRO A 91 -9.17 11.69 -4.66
CA PRO A 91 -8.87 13.06 -4.26
C PRO A 91 -9.84 14.11 -4.86
N GLN A 92 -10.52 13.77 -5.95
CA GLN A 92 -11.50 14.66 -6.62
C GLN A 92 -12.96 14.18 -6.46
N GLY A 93 -13.21 13.23 -5.56
CA GLY A 93 -14.51 12.60 -5.37
C GLY A 93 -14.48 11.08 -5.59
N PRO A 94 -15.64 10.42 -5.52
CA PRO A 94 -15.73 8.98 -5.67
C PRO A 94 -15.34 8.54 -7.09
N LEU A 95 -14.71 7.37 -7.15
CA LEU A 95 -14.30 6.69 -8.37
C LEU A 95 -14.85 5.26 -8.33
N TRP A 96 -15.11 4.70 -9.50
CA TRP A 96 -15.53 3.31 -9.65
C TRP A 96 -14.45 2.58 -10.44
N LEU A 97 -13.82 1.59 -9.81
CA LEU A 97 -12.69 0.84 -10.36
C LEU A 97 -13.15 -0.53 -10.85
N TYR A 98 -12.55 -1.00 -11.94
CA TYR A 98 -12.58 -2.43 -12.24
C TYR A 98 -11.79 -3.17 -11.15
N PRO A 99 -12.26 -4.34 -10.68
CA PRO A 99 -11.59 -5.08 -9.61
C PRO A 99 -10.26 -5.72 -10.03
N GLN A 100 -9.91 -5.65 -11.32
CA GLN A 100 -8.69 -6.21 -11.86
C GLN A 100 -7.54 -5.20 -11.82
N VAL A 101 -6.43 -5.60 -11.18
CA VAL A 101 -5.15 -4.87 -11.23
C VAL A 101 -4.57 -4.98 -12.65
N VAL A 102 -4.17 -3.84 -13.21
CA VAL A 102 -3.55 -3.76 -14.54
C VAL A 102 -2.03 -3.92 -14.45
N VAL A 103 -1.43 -3.14 -13.56
CA VAL A 103 0.01 -3.09 -13.32
C VAL A 103 0.19 -3.12 -11.82
N GLN A 104 1.09 -3.97 -11.33
CA GLN A 104 1.44 -4.06 -9.92
C GLN A 104 2.92 -3.77 -9.69
N ARG A 105 3.37 -3.74 -8.43
CA ARG A 105 4.75 -3.43 -8.06
C ARG A 105 5.81 -4.28 -8.79
N SER A 106 5.52 -5.56 -9.05
CA SER A 106 6.42 -6.48 -9.76
C SER A 106 6.54 -6.21 -11.26
N ASP A 107 5.61 -5.46 -11.83
CA ASP A 107 5.64 -5.02 -13.23
C ASP A 107 6.53 -3.77 -13.42
N LEU A 108 6.96 -3.12 -12.33
CA LEU A 108 7.77 -1.90 -12.34
C LEU A 108 9.28 -2.21 -12.28
N THR A 109 10.04 -1.56 -13.17
CA THR A 109 11.52 -1.63 -13.18
C THR A 109 12.18 -0.40 -12.58
N ARG A 110 11.53 0.77 -12.69
CA ARG A 110 12.06 2.04 -12.17
C ARG A 110 10.93 3.04 -11.92
N VAL A 111 11.10 3.87 -10.90
CA VAL A 111 10.25 5.05 -10.66
C VAL A 111 11.15 6.26 -10.41
N ALA A 112 10.86 7.39 -11.05
CA ALA A 112 11.66 8.61 -10.95
C ALA A 112 10.80 9.87 -11.02
N SER A 113 11.16 10.89 -10.25
CA SER A 113 10.60 12.24 -10.39
C SER A 113 11.32 12.96 -11.54
N LEU A 114 10.56 13.69 -12.35
CA LEU A 114 11.04 14.45 -13.49
C LEU A 114 10.38 15.83 -13.46
N ARG A 115 11.04 16.79 -14.11
CA ARG A 115 10.45 18.08 -14.44
C ARG A 115 10.45 18.23 -15.95
N THR A 116 9.33 18.61 -16.54
CA THR A 116 9.27 18.93 -17.97
C THR A 116 9.92 20.28 -18.25
N GLU A 117 10.21 20.57 -19.51
CA GLU A 117 10.72 21.88 -19.94
C GLU A 117 9.75 23.02 -19.61
N GLN A 118 8.45 22.71 -19.54
CA GLN A 118 7.37 23.65 -19.16
C GLN A 118 7.26 23.82 -17.64
N GLY A 119 8.14 23.19 -16.85
CA GLY A 119 8.14 23.26 -15.40
C GLY A 119 7.15 22.32 -14.71
N GLN A 120 6.47 21.43 -15.43
CA GLN A 120 5.53 20.49 -14.82
C GLN A 120 6.27 19.40 -14.04
N HIS A 121 5.82 19.13 -12.82
CA HIS A 121 6.34 18.03 -11.99
C HIS A 121 5.66 16.73 -12.40
N LEU A 122 6.44 15.72 -12.76
CA LEU A 122 5.94 14.40 -13.14
C LEU A 122 6.62 13.31 -12.33
N VAL A 123 5.91 12.21 -12.12
CA VAL A 123 6.52 10.93 -11.72
C VAL A 123 6.40 9.95 -12.86
N ARG A 124 7.54 9.41 -13.29
CA ARG A 124 7.67 8.41 -14.35
C ARG A 124 7.78 7.02 -13.73
N PHE A 125 6.88 6.13 -14.10
CA PHE A 125 6.94 4.71 -13.79
C PHE A 125 7.33 3.96 -15.05
N GLN A 126 8.46 3.26 -15.01
CA GLN A 126 8.93 2.40 -16.09
C GLN A 126 8.57 0.96 -15.80
N LEU A 127 7.97 0.31 -16.79
CA LEU A 127 7.50 -1.06 -16.71
C LEU A 127 8.55 -2.04 -17.24
N ASN A 128 8.46 -3.30 -16.83
CA ASN A 128 9.09 -4.39 -17.55
C ASN A 128 8.26 -4.75 -18.79
N SER A 129 8.76 -5.67 -19.63
CA SER A 129 8.09 -6.06 -20.87
C SER A 129 6.70 -6.65 -20.65
N LEU A 130 6.47 -7.38 -19.54
CA LEU A 130 5.17 -7.95 -19.22
C LEU A 130 4.17 -6.85 -18.84
N GLY A 131 4.55 -5.96 -17.93
CA GLY A 131 3.75 -4.80 -17.51
C GLY A 131 3.40 -3.88 -18.67
N ALA A 132 4.37 -3.62 -19.55
CA ALA A 132 4.15 -2.81 -20.75
C ALA A 132 3.10 -3.42 -21.69
N ARG A 133 3.12 -4.75 -21.87
CA ARG A 133 2.12 -5.45 -22.70
C ARG A 133 0.73 -5.40 -22.07
N LYS A 134 0.60 -5.71 -20.77
CA LYS A 134 -0.66 -5.62 -20.02
C LYS A 134 -1.26 -4.21 -20.13
N LEU A 135 -0.42 -3.19 -19.91
CA LEU A 135 -0.84 -1.79 -19.99
C LEU A 135 -1.28 -1.41 -21.40
N ALA A 136 -0.53 -1.79 -22.43
CA ALA A 136 -0.86 -1.50 -23.82
C ALA A 136 -2.20 -2.12 -24.25
N GLU A 137 -2.44 -3.37 -23.84
CA GLU A 137 -3.67 -4.10 -24.11
C GLU A 137 -4.87 -3.41 -23.44
N ILE A 138 -4.81 -3.18 -22.13
CA ILE A 138 -5.95 -2.58 -21.41
C ILE A 138 -6.21 -1.14 -21.85
N SER A 139 -5.15 -0.34 -22.05
CA SER A 139 -5.30 1.09 -22.34
C SER A 139 -5.89 1.34 -23.72
N SER A 140 -5.63 0.45 -24.69
CA SER A 140 -6.18 0.55 -26.03
C SER A 140 -7.71 0.48 -26.04
N GLY A 141 -8.31 -0.32 -25.17
CA GLY A 141 -9.77 -0.44 -25.02
C GLY A 141 -10.41 0.56 -24.05
N ASN A 142 -9.60 1.32 -23.31
CA ASN A 142 -10.06 2.18 -22.21
C ASN A 142 -9.65 3.66 -22.39
N VAL A 143 -9.54 4.12 -23.64
CA VAL A 143 -9.29 5.54 -23.93
C VAL A 143 -10.44 6.39 -23.37
N GLY A 144 -10.10 7.46 -22.66
CA GLY A 144 -11.03 8.34 -21.97
C GLY A 144 -11.35 7.94 -20.52
N ALA A 145 -11.05 6.70 -20.13
CA ALA A 145 -11.15 6.22 -18.75
C ALA A 145 -10.02 6.81 -17.88
N LEU A 146 -10.03 6.44 -16.60
CA LEU A 146 -9.03 6.84 -15.62
C LEU A 146 -8.08 5.67 -15.35
N LEU A 147 -6.79 6.00 -15.26
CA LEU A 147 -5.77 5.15 -14.67
C LEU A 147 -5.58 5.61 -13.23
N VAL A 148 -5.80 4.71 -12.28
CA VAL A 148 -5.85 5.02 -10.85
C VAL A 148 -4.72 4.28 -10.14
N LEU A 149 -3.79 5.03 -9.55
CA LEU A 149 -2.75 4.49 -8.70
C LEU A 149 -3.29 4.36 -7.27
N VAL A 150 -3.30 3.14 -6.77
CA VAL A 150 -3.67 2.78 -5.40
C VAL A 150 -2.43 2.28 -4.67
N MET A 151 -2.23 2.82 -3.48
CA MET A 151 -1.14 2.45 -2.58
C MET A 151 -1.68 2.43 -1.16
N GLU A 152 -1.32 1.40 -0.38
CA GLU A 152 -1.80 1.25 1.01
C GLU A 152 -3.34 1.36 1.11
N ASP A 153 -4.04 0.73 0.15
CA ASP A 153 -5.51 0.73 0.03
C ASP A 153 -6.15 2.13 -0.18
N GLN A 154 -5.34 3.14 -0.53
CA GLN A 154 -5.79 4.50 -0.79
C GLN A 154 -5.45 4.95 -2.22
N VAL A 155 -6.33 5.75 -2.80
CA VAL A 155 -6.08 6.37 -4.12
C VAL A 155 -4.99 7.44 -3.96
N ALA A 156 -3.78 7.12 -4.40
CA ALA A 156 -2.65 8.03 -4.35
C ALA A 156 -2.69 9.03 -5.51
N GLN A 157 -3.02 8.57 -6.72
CA GLN A 157 -3.07 9.42 -7.92
C GLN A 157 -4.07 8.94 -8.96
N VAL A 158 -4.53 9.87 -9.79
CA VAL A 158 -5.49 9.61 -10.86
C VAL A 158 -5.03 10.34 -12.12
N ALA A 159 -4.90 9.61 -13.23
CA ALA A 159 -4.61 10.17 -14.54
C ALA A 159 -5.66 9.74 -15.56
N ARG A 160 -5.84 10.52 -16.63
CA ARG A 160 -6.71 10.13 -17.74
C ARG A 160 -5.91 9.32 -18.76
N ILE A 161 -6.50 8.23 -19.26
CA ILE A 161 -5.97 7.50 -20.41
C ILE A 161 -6.36 8.30 -21.66
N GLY A 162 -5.50 9.22 -22.09
CA GLY A 162 -5.75 10.05 -23.28
C GLY A 162 -5.55 9.30 -24.59
N GLU A 163 -4.67 8.29 -24.58
CA GLU A 163 -4.29 7.49 -25.74
C GLU A 163 -3.80 6.10 -25.29
N PRO A 164 -3.70 5.13 -26.21
CA PRO A 164 -3.11 3.82 -25.92
C PRO A 164 -1.67 3.92 -25.39
N LEU A 165 -1.44 3.39 -24.19
CA LEU A 165 -0.17 3.47 -23.46
C LEU A 165 0.79 2.33 -23.88
N LYS A 166 1.35 2.45 -25.09
CA LYS A 166 2.18 1.39 -25.71
C LYS A 166 3.66 1.45 -25.36
N GLN A 167 4.10 2.53 -24.70
CA GLN A 167 5.53 2.80 -24.48
C GLN A 167 6.11 2.10 -23.24
N GLY A 168 5.29 1.38 -22.45
CA GLY A 168 5.75 0.78 -21.21
C GLY A 168 6.18 1.80 -20.15
N VAL A 169 5.62 3.02 -20.23
CA VAL A 169 5.89 4.11 -19.30
C VAL A 169 4.56 4.77 -18.92
N ILE A 170 4.39 5.06 -17.63
CA ILE A 170 3.29 5.86 -17.10
C ILE A 170 3.88 7.17 -16.58
N TYR A 171 3.27 8.29 -16.96
CA TYR A 171 3.58 9.61 -16.41
C TYR A 171 2.39 10.10 -15.59
N LEU A 172 2.63 10.44 -14.34
CA LEU A 172 1.63 11.05 -13.45
C LEU A 172 2.03 12.48 -13.14
N SER A 173 1.12 13.43 -13.35
CA SER A 173 1.34 14.84 -13.02
C SER A 173 1.18 15.10 -11.53
N MET A 174 2.15 15.80 -10.95
CA MET A 174 2.17 16.19 -9.55
C MET A 174 1.95 17.70 -9.39
N PRO A 175 1.33 18.16 -8.29
CA PRO A 175 1.15 19.58 -8.04
C PRO A 175 2.47 20.32 -7.78
N ASP A 176 3.44 19.64 -7.16
CA ASP A 176 4.72 20.20 -6.75
C ASP A 176 5.79 19.11 -6.58
N ASP A 177 7.05 19.53 -6.36
CA ASP A 177 8.16 18.61 -6.14
C ASP A 177 7.98 17.77 -4.87
N ALA A 178 7.48 18.35 -3.78
CA ALA A 178 7.31 17.63 -2.52
C ALA A 178 6.27 16.50 -2.65
N ALA A 179 5.21 16.68 -3.44
CA ALA A 179 4.28 15.63 -3.81
C ALA A 179 4.96 14.50 -4.62
N ALA A 180 5.79 14.85 -5.60
CA ALA A 180 6.55 13.86 -6.37
C ALA A 180 7.51 13.05 -5.48
N GLN A 181 8.25 13.73 -4.60
CA GLN A 181 9.18 13.10 -3.66
C GLN A 181 8.48 12.22 -2.63
N ARG A 182 7.29 12.64 -2.14
CA ARG A 182 6.46 11.81 -1.25
C ARG A 182 6.06 10.51 -1.94
N LEU A 183 5.56 10.59 -3.17
CA LEU A 183 5.17 9.41 -3.93
C LEU A 183 6.34 8.47 -4.18
N LEU A 184 7.52 9.01 -4.52
CA LEU A 184 8.73 8.21 -4.70
C LEU A 184 9.10 7.42 -3.45
N ARG A 185 9.09 8.06 -2.28
CA ARG A 185 9.42 7.38 -1.01
C ARG A 185 8.44 6.27 -0.71
N GLN A 186 7.14 6.53 -0.85
CA GLN A 186 6.12 5.52 -0.60
C GLN A 186 6.25 4.31 -1.54
N VAL A 187 6.67 4.49 -2.80
CA VAL A 187 6.88 3.38 -3.74
C VAL A 187 8.18 2.60 -3.44
N GLN A 188 9.18 3.26 -2.85
CA GLN A 188 10.49 2.66 -2.55
C GLN A 188 10.49 1.87 -1.23
N GLY A 189 9.66 2.27 -0.25
CA GLY A 189 9.58 1.65 1.07
C GLY A 189 10.52 2.32 2.05
#